data_AF-A0A3D2RWX7-F1
#
_entry.id   AF-A0A3D2RWX7-F1
#
_cell.length_a   1.000
_cell.length_b   1.000
_cell.length_c   1.000
_cell.angle_alpha   90.00
_cell.angle_beta   90.00
_cell.angle_gamma   90.00
#
_symmetry.space_group_name_H-M   'P 1'
#
loop_
_entity.id
_entity.type
_entity.pdbx_description
1 polymer ?
#
loop_
_entity_poly.entity_id
_entity_poly.type
_entity_poly.pdbx_seq_one_letter_code
_entity_poly.pdbx_strand_id
1 'polypeptide(L)'
;MSRIAIRTPSRLHFSLIDLNGGLGRIDGSAGIAIAQPEFRIIAQKANSVLINSNQYTVRAQKIVEKLKKKYNFPGISIEILSEIPAHYGFGSGTQISLGIAQVINKLYNLKQSVQELAVAIGRGGTSGIGITAFEQGGFILD
;
A
#
# COMPACT_ATOMS: atom_id res chain seq x y z
N MET A 1 -8.51 -17.40 -16.54
CA MET A 1 -7.98 -17.03 -15.21
C MET A 1 -7.96 -15.52 -15.09
N SER A 2 -8.53 -14.93 -14.03
CA SER A 2 -8.60 -13.47 -13.89
C SER A 2 -7.24 -12.90 -13.45
N ARG A 3 -6.57 -12.17 -14.35
CA ARG A 3 -5.38 -11.37 -14.08
C ARG A 3 -5.82 -9.94 -13.76
N ILE A 4 -5.30 -9.36 -12.67
CA ILE A 4 -5.58 -7.98 -12.28
C ILE A 4 -4.29 -7.17 -12.37
N ALA A 5 -4.39 -5.97 -12.94
CA ALA A 5 -3.32 -4.99 -12.91
C ALA A 5 -3.79 -3.76 -12.10
N ILE A 6 -2.94 -3.27 -11.21
CA ILE A 6 -3.18 -2.01 -10.49
C ILE A 6 -1.93 -1.13 -10.56
N ARG A 7 -2.15 0.16 -10.36
CA ARG A 7 -1.11 1.17 -10.18
C ARG A 7 -1.25 1.75 -8.79
N THR A 8 -0.14 2.04 -8.12
CA THR A 8 -0.16 2.74 -6.84
C THR A 8 0.72 3.99 -6.93
N PRO A 9 0.20 5.16 -6.52
CA PRO A 9 0.92 6.41 -6.68
C PRO A 9 2.06 6.53 -5.67
N SER A 10 2.95 7.49 -5.88
CA SER A 10 3.80 7.99 -4.80
C SER A 10 3.11 9.15 -4.08
N ARG A 11 3.72 9.64 -3.00
CA ARG A 11 3.32 10.89 -2.36
C ARG A 11 4.54 11.68 -1.90
N LEU A 12 4.38 12.98 -1.80
CA LEU A 12 5.28 13.86 -1.08
C LEU A 12 4.59 14.26 0.22
N HIS A 13 5.29 14.07 1.33
CA HIS A 13 4.84 14.51 2.66
C HIS A 13 5.58 15.80 2.99
N PHE A 14 4.86 16.85 3.36
CA PHE A 14 5.44 18.18 3.58
C PHE A 14 5.80 18.41 5.04
N SER A 15 4.87 18.17 5.96
CA SER A 15 5.11 18.30 7.39
C SER A 15 4.02 17.60 8.20
N LEU A 16 4.37 17.27 9.44
CA LEU A 16 3.41 17.05 10.52
C LEU A 16 3.03 18.41 11.13
N ILE A 17 1.81 18.51 11.66
CA ILE A 17 1.21 19.76 12.11
C ILE A 17 1.31 19.90 13.64
N ASP A 18 0.86 18.89 14.38
CA ASP A 18 0.79 18.94 15.85
C ASP A 18 1.47 17.71 16.51
N LEU A 19 2.79 17.77 16.63
CA LEU A 19 3.58 16.68 17.18
C LEU A 19 3.40 16.48 18.70
N ASN A 20 2.94 17.50 19.42
CA ASN A 20 2.85 17.47 20.89
C ASN A 20 1.42 17.50 21.44
N GLY A 21 0.41 17.62 20.57
CA GLY A 21 -0.99 17.67 20.97
C GLY A 21 -1.47 19.05 21.40
N GLY A 22 -0.66 20.10 21.24
CA GLY A 22 -0.94 21.45 21.75
C GLY A 22 -2.14 22.14 21.08
N LEU A 23 -2.55 21.68 19.90
CA LEU A 23 -3.72 22.13 19.14
C LEU A 23 -4.96 21.24 19.37
N GLY A 24 -4.91 20.32 20.34
CA GLY A 24 -6.02 19.44 20.71
C GLY A 24 -6.15 18.18 19.86
N ARG A 25 -5.15 17.87 19.03
CA ARG A 25 -5.03 16.62 18.24
C ARG A 25 -3.57 16.22 18.15
N ILE A 26 -3.26 14.94 18.00
CA ILE A 26 -1.87 14.51 17.75
C ILE A 26 -1.70 14.27 16.26
N ASP A 27 -0.54 14.66 15.72
CA ASP A 27 -0.15 14.59 14.31
C ASP A 27 -0.91 15.58 13.40
N GLY A 28 -1.59 15.08 12.37
CA GLY A 28 -2.05 15.86 11.24
C GLY A 28 -0.92 16.16 10.25
N SER A 29 -1.17 16.00 8.96
CA SER A 29 -0.17 16.10 7.91
C SER A 29 -0.70 16.82 6.69
N ALA A 30 0.20 17.49 5.96
CA ALA A 30 -0.05 17.94 4.60
C ALA A 30 0.82 17.19 3.60
N GLY A 31 0.27 16.88 2.43
CA GLY A 31 1.01 16.23 1.36
C GLY A 31 0.27 16.19 0.03
N ILE A 32 0.90 15.60 -0.97
CA ILE A 32 0.33 15.47 -2.32
C ILE A 32 0.67 14.11 -2.92
N ALA A 33 -0.29 13.49 -3.61
CA ALA A 33 -0.04 12.31 -4.42
C ALA A 33 0.63 12.71 -5.75
N ILE A 34 1.64 11.94 -6.16
CA ILE A 34 2.33 12.13 -7.44
C ILE A 34 2.24 10.86 -8.27
N ALA A 35 2.11 11.03 -9.59
CA ALA A 35 1.91 9.90 -10.51
C ALA A 35 3.18 9.06 -10.70
N GLN A 36 4.36 9.63 -10.50
CA GLN A 36 5.64 8.93 -10.63
C GLN A 36 6.65 9.40 -9.58
N PRO A 37 7.53 8.51 -9.08
CA PRO A 37 7.60 7.08 -9.39
C PRO A 37 6.36 6.30 -8.89
N GLU A 38 6.08 5.11 -9.40
CA GLU A 38 4.87 4.33 -9.08
C GLU A 38 5.14 2.83 -9.00
N PHE A 39 4.26 2.10 -8.32
CA PHE A 39 4.19 0.66 -8.51
C PHE A 39 3.19 0.29 -9.60
N ARG A 40 3.60 -0.57 -10.51
CA ARG A 40 2.72 -1.31 -11.42
C ARG A 40 2.73 -2.77 -10.99
N ILE A 41 1.61 -3.23 -10.46
CA ILE A 41 1.48 -4.56 -9.88
C ILE A 41 0.51 -5.36 -10.72
N ILE A 42 0.96 -6.50 -11.21
CA ILE A 42 0.14 -7.51 -11.84
C ILE A 42 0.00 -8.66 -10.87
N ALA A 43 -1.22 -9.18 -10.71
CA ALA A 43 -1.45 -10.35 -9.89
C ALA A 43 -2.52 -11.28 -10.45
N GLN A 44 -2.40 -12.55 -10.09
CA GLN A 44 -3.36 -13.60 -10.40
C GLN A 44 -3.41 -14.65 -9.29
N LYS A 45 -4.53 -15.38 -9.22
CA LYS A 45 -4.67 -16.51 -8.28
C LYS A 45 -3.61 -17.57 -8.58
N ALA A 46 -3.06 -18.17 -7.52
CA ALA A 46 -2.13 -19.30 -7.58
C ALA A 46 -2.34 -20.21 -6.37
N ASN A 47 -1.73 -21.40 -6.41
CA ASN A 47 -1.75 -22.36 -5.29
C ASN A 47 -0.56 -22.17 -4.31
N SER A 48 0.37 -21.28 -4.65
CA SER A 48 1.54 -20.93 -3.86
C SER A 48 1.77 -19.42 -3.92
N VAL A 49 2.71 -18.90 -3.11
CA VAL A 49 3.10 -17.49 -3.16
C VAL A 49 4.29 -17.36 -4.10
N LEU A 50 4.08 -16.71 -5.25
CA LEU A 50 5.11 -16.45 -6.27
C LEU A 50 5.24 -14.94 -6.41
N ILE A 51 6.43 -14.40 -6.19
CA ILE A 51 6.67 -12.95 -6.27
C ILE A 51 7.87 -12.71 -7.19
N ASN A 52 7.63 -11.93 -8.24
CA ASN A 52 8.65 -11.40 -9.13
C ASN A 52 8.76 -9.88 -8.94
N SER A 53 9.93 -9.42 -8.52
CA SER A 53 10.23 -8.03 -8.18
C SER A 53 11.73 -7.82 -8.15
N ASN A 54 12.20 -6.63 -8.48
CA ASN A 54 13.62 -6.29 -8.46
C ASN A 54 14.09 -6.06 -7.01
N GLN A 55 13.37 -5.26 -6.22
CA GLN A 55 13.82 -4.89 -4.86
C GLN A 55 12.85 -5.24 -3.72
N TYR A 56 11.62 -5.67 -4.01
CA TYR A 56 10.55 -5.84 -3.01
C TYR A 56 10.17 -7.28 -2.67
N THR A 57 10.84 -8.30 -3.22
CA THR A 57 10.49 -9.72 -3.02
C THR A 57 10.27 -10.09 -1.55
N VAL A 58 11.25 -9.83 -0.67
CA VAL A 58 11.16 -10.15 0.76
C VAL A 58 10.03 -9.39 1.46
N ARG A 59 9.84 -8.12 1.11
CA ARG A 59 8.79 -7.28 1.72
C ARG A 59 7.41 -7.76 1.28
N ALA A 60 7.24 -8.04 0.00
CA ALA A 60 6.02 -8.57 -0.58
C ALA A 60 5.64 -9.92 0.04
N GLN A 61 6.61 -10.82 0.23
CA GLN A 61 6.39 -12.10 0.92
C GLN A 61 5.81 -11.88 2.32
N LYS A 62 6.45 -11.03 3.13
CA LYS A 62 5.96 -10.70 4.49
C LYS A 62 4.55 -10.11 4.50
N ILE A 63 4.21 -9.29 3.51
CA ILE A 63 2.86 -8.71 3.37
C ILE A 63 1.84 -9.81 3.06
N VAL A 64 2.14 -10.70 2.10
CA VAL A 64 1.28 -11.82 1.74
C VAL A 64 1.09 -12.77 2.92
N GLU A 65 2.16 -13.11 3.65
CA GLU A 65 2.10 -13.94 4.86
C GLU A 65 1.23 -13.30 5.95
N LYS A 66 1.40 -12.00 6.19
CA LYS A 66 0.56 -11.26 7.15
C LYS A 66 -0.91 -11.30 6.76
N LEU A 67 -1.22 -11.15 5.47
CA LEU A 67 -2.58 -11.23 4.96
C LEU A 67 -3.14 -12.65 5.02
N LYS A 68 -2.33 -13.69 4.78
CA LYS A 68 -2.74 -15.10 4.93
C LYS A 68 -3.13 -15.46 6.36
N LYS A 69 -2.53 -14.80 7.36
CA LYS A 69 -2.93 -14.98 8.77
C LYS A 69 -4.31 -14.39 9.08
N LYS A 70 -4.77 -13.40 8.29
CA LYS A 70 -6.04 -12.70 8.50
C LYS A 70 -7.15 -13.17 7.56
N TYR A 71 -6.80 -13.57 6.34
CA TYR A 71 -7.73 -13.91 5.27
C TYR A 71 -7.36 -15.27 4.65
N ASN A 72 -8.36 -16.08 4.36
CA ASN A 72 -8.16 -17.40 3.77
C ASN A 72 -8.05 -17.32 2.24
N PHE A 73 -6.86 -17.61 1.70
CA PHE A 73 -6.64 -17.76 0.26
C PHE A 73 -5.45 -18.70 -0.04
N PRO A 74 -5.50 -19.50 -1.13
CA PRO A 74 -4.52 -20.55 -1.40
C PRO A 74 -3.11 -20.00 -1.69
N GLY A 75 -3.01 -18.91 -2.45
CA GLY A 75 -1.73 -18.37 -2.90
C GLY A 75 -1.95 -17.17 -3.81
N ILE A 76 -0.89 -16.62 -4.37
CA ILE A 76 -0.97 -15.50 -5.30
C ILE A 76 0.33 -15.43 -6.09
N SER A 77 0.23 -15.19 -7.39
CA SER A 77 1.38 -14.80 -8.22
C SER A 77 1.33 -13.28 -8.39
N ILE A 78 2.43 -12.62 -8.07
CA ILE A 78 2.60 -11.16 -8.12
C ILE A 78 3.82 -10.86 -8.97
N GLU A 79 3.67 -9.93 -9.90
CA GLU A 79 4.72 -9.37 -10.72
C GLU A 79 4.72 -7.85 -10.56
N ILE A 80 5.86 -7.28 -10.18
CA ILE A 80 6.02 -5.84 -9.98
C ILE A 80 6.83 -5.28 -11.16
N LEU A 81 6.13 -4.63 -12.09
CA LEU A 81 6.71 -4.14 -13.35
C LEU A 81 7.44 -2.80 -13.19
N SER A 82 7.04 -1.99 -12.22
CA SER A 82 7.73 -0.74 -11.87
C SER A 82 7.74 -0.58 -10.37
N GLU A 83 8.80 0.05 -9.85
CA GLU A 83 9.06 0.12 -8.42
C GLU A 83 9.33 1.56 -7.97
N ILE A 84 8.67 1.98 -6.88
CA ILE A 84 9.01 3.23 -6.20
C ILE A 84 10.34 3.03 -5.47
N PRO A 85 11.33 3.92 -5.59
CA PRO A 85 12.59 3.82 -4.85
C PRO A 85 12.38 3.70 -3.34
N ALA A 86 13.11 2.77 -2.71
CA ALA A 86 13.03 2.56 -1.27
C ALA A 86 13.77 3.69 -0.53
N HIS A 87 13.11 4.28 0.46
CA HIS A 87 13.70 5.31 1.35
C HIS A 87 13.98 6.70 0.74
N TYR A 88 13.29 7.06 -0.36
CA TYR A 88 13.39 8.38 -1.02
C TYR A 88 12.26 9.35 -0.63
N GLY A 89 11.58 9.14 0.51
CA GLY A 89 10.46 10.01 0.92
C GLY A 89 9.14 9.80 0.14
N PHE A 90 9.13 9.04 -0.96
CA PHE A 90 7.90 8.66 -1.69
C PHE A 90 7.00 7.66 -0.95
N GLY A 91 7.49 7.19 0.20
CA GLY A 91 6.94 6.19 1.09
C GLY A 91 6.47 4.89 0.43
N SER A 92 7.26 4.42 -0.54
CA SER A 92 7.14 3.11 -1.19
C SER A 92 6.62 1.99 -0.28
N GLY A 93 7.08 1.94 0.98
CA GLY A 93 6.62 0.98 1.97
C GLY A 93 5.09 0.89 2.18
N THR A 94 4.36 2.01 2.21
CA THR A 94 2.89 2.00 2.32
C THR A 94 2.25 1.56 1.01
N GLN A 95 2.76 2.05 -0.12
CA GLN A 95 2.16 1.87 -1.44
C GLN A 95 2.29 0.44 -1.93
N ILE A 96 3.43 -0.21 -1.70
CA ILE A 96 3.57 -1.63 -2.03
C ILE A 96 2.67 -2.50 -1.14
N SER A 97 2.56 -2.16 0.15
CA SER A 97 1.73 -2.93 1.07
C SER A 97 0.25 -2.81 0.75
N LEU A 98 -0.25 -1.60 0.47
CA LEU A 98 -1.64 -1.39 0.05
C LEU A 98 -1.90 -1.98 -1.34
N GLY A 99 -0.95 -1.88 -2.26
CA GLY A 99 -1.06 -2.49 -3.59
C GLY A 99 -1.25 -4.00 -3.52
N ILE A 100 -0.39 -4.69 -2.76
CA ILE A 100 -0.50 -6.14 -2.56
C ILE A 100 -1.81 -6.51 -1.84
N ALA A 101 -2.18 -5.75 -0.81
CA ALA A 101 -3.43 -5.97 -0.10
C ALA A 101 -4.65 -5.81 -1.02
N GLN A 102 -4.63 -4.82 -1.91
CA GLN A 102 -5.73 -4.51 -2.82
C GLN A 102 -5.88 -5.53 -3.95
N VAL A 103 -4.77 -6.05 -4.52
CA VAL A 103 -4.89 -7.14 -5.50
C VAL A 103 -5.44 -8.41 -4.86
N ILE A 104 -5.06 -8.73 -3.63
CA ILE A 104 -5.62 -9.86 -2.87
C ILE A 104 -7.11 -9.63 -2.59
N ASN A 105 -7.46 -8.44 -2.11
CA ASN A 105 -8.85 -8.04 -1.84
C ASN A 105 -9.74 -8.24 -3.07
N LYS A 106 -9.28 -7.79 -4.25
CA LYS A 106 -10.03 -7.94 -5.52
C LYS A 106 -10.07 -9.39 -6.03
N LEU A 107 -8.94 -10.10 -6.07
CA LEU A 107 -8.88 -11.48 -6.58
C LEU A 107 -9.74 -12.43 -5.75
N TYR A 108 -9.72 -12.26 -4.43
CA TYR A 108 -10.42 -13.14 -3.49
C TYR A 108 -11.74 -12.57 -2.97
N ASN A 109 -12.19 -11.43 -3.52
CA ASN A 109 -13.46 -10.78 -3.18
C ASN A 109 -13.65 -10.61 -1.67
N LEU A 110 -12.62 -10.11 -0.97
CA LEU A 110 -12.65 -9.94 0.48
C LEU A 110 -13.53 -8.76 0.95
N LYS A 111 -13.94 -7.89 0.01
CA LYS A 111 -14.82 -6.73 0.22
C LYS A 111 -14.33 -5.78 1.34
N GLN A 112 -13.02 -5.66 1.50
CA GLN A 112 -12.41 -4.75 2.47
C GLN A 112 -12.24 -3.35 1.85
N SER A 113 -12.45 -2.31 2.65
CA SER A 113 -12.07 -0.93 2.35
C SER A 113 -10.55 -0.73 2.38
N VAL A 114 -10.06 0.38 1.81
CA VAL A 114 -8.62 0.70 1.85
C VAL A 114 -8.13 0.87 3.28
N GLN A 115 -8.94 1.46 4.14
CA GLN A 115 -8.62 1.66 5.56
C GLN A 115 -8.49 0.33 6.32
N GLU A 116 -9.43 -0.61 6.12
CA GLU A 116 -9.35 -1.95 6.72
C GLU A 116 -8.12 -2.73 6.23
N LEU A 117 -7.77 -2.58 4.96
CA LEU A 117 -6.54 -3.14 4.41
C LEU A 117 -5.32 -2.50 5.06
N ALA A 118 -5.25 -1.17 5.18
CA ALA A 118 -4.16 -0.46 5.86
C ALA A 118 -3.95 -0.96 7.29
N VAL A 119 -5.02 -1.12 8.06
CA VAL A 119 -4.95 -1.70 9.41
C VAL A 119 -4.43 -3.14 9.35
N ALA A 120 -4.94 -3.97 8.43
CA ALA A 120 -4.51 -5.36 8.27
C ALA A 120 -3.01 -5.51 7.96
N ILE A 121 -2.42 -4.60 7.18
CA ILE A 121 -0.99 -4.59 6.89
C ILE A 121 -0.17 -3.79 7.92
N GLY A 122 -0.78 -3.17 8.92
CA GLY A 122 -0.12 -2.37 9.96
C GLY A 122 0.45 -1.07 9.40
N ARG A 123 -0.38 -0.33 8.66
CA ARG A 123 -0.10 1.02 8.16
C ARG A 123 -1.18 1.97 8.67
N GLY A 124 -0.80 3.25 8.74
CA GLY A 124 -1.54 4.28 9.49
C GLY A 124 -0.91 4.50 10.87
N GLY A 125 -1.44 5.47 11.62
CA GLY A 125 -1.04 5.74 13.02
C GLY A 125 -0.05 6.89 13.23
N THR A 126 0.36 7.60 12.18
CA THR A 126 1.13 8.86 12.31
C THR A 126 0.75 9.84 11.21
N SER A 127 0.77 9.39 9.96
CA SER A 127 0.35 10.18 8.81
C SER A 127 -0.60 9.37 7.92
N GLY A 128 -1.75 9.97 7.61
CA GLY A 128 -2.77 9.49 6.69
C GLY A 128 -2.44 9.73 5.22
N ILE A 129 -1.54 10.67 4.89
CA ILE A 129 -1.17 11.03 3.50
C ILE A 129 -0.91 9.81 2.62
N GLY A 130 -0.17 8.81 3.11
CA GLY A 130 0.13 7.61 2.32
C GLY A 130 -1.09 6.74 1.98
N ILE A 131 -2.06 6.67 2.89
CA ILE A 131 -3.30 5.90 2.70
C ILE A 131 -4.26 6.70 1.81
N THR A 132 -4.45 7.98 2.11
CA THR A 132 -5.33 8.86 1.32
C THR A 132 -4.82 9.05 -0.11
N ALA A 133 -3.49 9.15 -0.31
CA ALA A 133 -2.91 9.20 -1.64
C ALA A 133 -3.20 7.93 -2.45
N PHE A 134 -3.22 6.76 -1.81
CA PHE A 134 -3.57 5.50 -2.49
C PHE A 134 -5.05 5.45 -2.87
N GLU A 135 -5.93 5.96 -2.01
CA GLU A 135 -7.38 5.87 -2.21
C GLU A 135 -7.93 6.96 -3.14
N GLN A 136 -7.48 8.20 -2.97
CA GLN A 136 -8.12 9.39 -3.55
C GLN A 136 -7.14 10.23 -4.38
N GLY A 137 -5.84 10.13 -4.12
CA GLY A 137 -4.82 10.97 -4.75
C GLY A 137 -4.93 12.44 -4.31
N GLY A 138 -4.53 13.37 -5.18
CA GLY A 138 -4.70 14.81 -4.97
C GLY A 138 -3.81 15.42 -3.88
N PHE A 139 -4.17 16.65 -3.47
CA PHE A 139 -3.62 17.33 -2.29
C PHE A 139 -4.41 16.88 -1.05
N ILE A 140 -3.68 16.62 0.04
CA ILE A 140 -4.23 15.92 1.20
C ILE A 140 -3.83 16.70 2.45
N LEU A 141 -4.83 16.91 3.31
CA LEU A 141 -4.70 17.31 4.69
C LEU A 141 -5.42 16.24 5.52
N ASP A 142 -4.73 15.63 6.50
CA ASP A 142 -5.29 14.58 7.37
C ASP A 142 -5.49 15.02 8.82
#